data_AF-A0A1E8B9F9-F1
#
_entry.id   AF-A0A1E8B9F9-F1
#
_cell.length_a   1.000
_cell.length_b   1.000
_cell.length_c   1.000
_cell.angle_alpha   90.00
_cell.angle_beta   90.00
_cell.angle_gamma   90.00
#
_symmetry.space_group_name_H-M   'P 1'
#
loop_
_entity.id
_entity.type
_entity.pdbx_description
1 polymer ?
#
loop_
_entity_poly.entity_id
_entity_poly.type
_entity_poly.pdbx_seq_one_letter_code
_entity_poly.pdbx_strand_id
1 'polypeptide(L)'
;MPCTIKGLTQPVCLTLIYNLSSGLLVNSSIGCGDCKLETSLDPINKNLTIKVPITIGGEVTFTDNLQSGCVTTLVKLTEQSKKRKK
;
A
#
# COMPACT_ATOMS: atom_id res chain seq x y z
N MET A 1 16.43 -27.68 -3.63
CA MET A 1 15.17 -27.52 -4.38
C MET A 1 14.51 -26.22 -3.92
N PRO A 2 14.03 -25.34 -4.83
CA PRO A 2 13.39 -24.10 -4.42
C PRO A 2 11.98 -24.35 -3.85
N CYS A 3 11.70 -23.82 -2.67
CA CYS A 3 10.39 -23.88 -2.02
C CYS A 3 9.60 -22.60 -2.35
N THR A 4 8.46 -22.74 -3.01
CA THR A 4 7.59 -21.59 -3.35
C THR A 4 6.34 -21.58 -2.48
N ILE A 5 6.14 -20.52 -1.71
CA ILE A 5 4.92 -20.28 -0.93
C ILE A 5 4.05 -19.30 -1.71
N LYS A 6 2.84 -19.72 -2.05
CA LYS A 6 1.87 -18.92 -2.82
C LYS A 6 0.73 -18.43 -1.95
N GLY A 7 0.06 -17.37 -2.40
CA GLY A 7 -1.14 -16.85 -1.75
C GLY A 7 -0.87 -16.08 -0.45
N LEU A 8 0.34 -15.56 -0.26
CA LEU A 8 0.65 -14.68 0.85
C LEU A 8 -0.06 -13.35 0.61
N THR A 9 -0.85 -12.89 1.57
CA THR A 9 -1.50 -11.59 1.52
C THR A 9 -1.01 -10.73 2.67
N GLN A 10 -0.63 -9.49 2.37
CA GLN A 10 -0.21 -8.53 3.39
C GLN A 10 -0.94 -7.20 3.17
N PRO A 11 -1.56 -6.63 4.21
CA PRO A 11 -2.08 -5.28 4.15
C PRO A 11 -0.93 -4.27 4.16
N VAL A 12 -1.04 -3.28 3.29
CA VAL A 12 -0.13 -2.16 3.15
C VAL A 12 -0.89 -0.86 3.01
N CYS A 13 -0.24 0.23 3.39
CA CYS A 13 -0.77 1.57 3.26
C CYS A 13 0.03 2.37 2.24
N LEU A 14 -0.60 2.74 1.13
CA LEU A 14 -0.02 3.67 0.17
C LEU A 14 -0.31 5.10 0.64
N THR A 15 0.73 5.88 0.87
CA THR A 15 0.64 7.31 1.18
C THR A 15 1.13 8.10 -0.02
N LEU A 16 0.26 8.94 -0.57
CA LEU A 16 0.57 9.86 -1.66
C LEU A 16 0.51 11.29 -1.14
N ILE A 17 1.52 12.10 -1.43
CA ILE A 17 1.56 13.52 -1.07
C ILE A 17 1.66 14.30 -2.37
N TYR A 18 0.60 15.03 -2.70
CA TYR A 18 0.53 15.92 -3.85
C TYR A 18 0.63 17.37 -3.40
N ASN A 19 1.38 18.20 -4.11
CA ASN A 19 1.29 19.64 -3.91
C ASN A 19 0.21 20.19 -4.85
N LEU A 20 -0.85 20.77 -4.28
CA LEU A 20 -1.97 21.31 -5.04
C LEU A 20 -1.62 22.58 -5.82
N SER A 21 -0.58 23.29 -5.41
CA SER A 21 -0.16 24.52 -6.06
C SER A 21 0.64 24.24 -7.33
N SER A 22 1.52 23.24 -7.31
CA SER A 22 2.27 22.82 -8.50
C SER A 22 1.57 21.72 -9.29
N GLY A 23 0.59 21.03 -8.71
CA GLY A 23 -0.08 19.88 -9.31
C GLY A 23 0.81 18.62 -9.40
N LEU A 24 1.95 18.60 -8.70
CA LEU A 24 2.93 17.51 -8.78
C LEU A 24 2.84 16.59 -7.56
N LEU A 25 3.15 15.32 -7.77
CA LEU A 25 3.39 14.37 -6.69
C LEU A 25 4.73 14.73 -6.02
N VAL A 26 4.66 15.11 -4.76
CA VAL A 26 5.83 15.44 -3.92
C VAL A 26 6.48 14.17 -3.40
N ASN A 27 5.66 13.21 -2.95
CA ASN A 27 6.15 11.97 -2.38
C ASN A 27 5.13 10.84 -2.53
N SER A 28 5.62 9.62 -2.65
CA SER A 28 4.82 8.40 -2.53
C SER A 28 5.59 7.39 -1.69
N SER A 29 4.94 6.83 -0.68
CA SER A 29 5.51 5.80 0.16
C SER A 29 4.52 4.68 0.41
N ILE A 30 5.05 3.47 0.62
CA ILE A 30 4.28 2.30 1.01
C ILE A 30 4.76 1.88 2.39
N GLY A 31 3.84 1.84 3.35
CA GLY A 31 4.07 1.31 4.68
C GLY A 31 3.43 -0.06 4.84
N CYS A 32 4.09 -0.96 5.57
CA CYS A 32 3.48 -2.23 5.96
C CYS A 32 2.43 -1.98 7.06
N GLY A 33 1.30 -2.69 6.98
CA GLY A 33 0.24 -2.64 7.98
C GLY A 33 -1.06 -2.02 7.46
N ASP A 34 -2.10 -2.18 8.27
CA ASP A 34 -3.43 -1.66 7.97
C ASP A 34 -3.50 -0.14 8.14
N CYS A 35 -4.22 0.51 7.23
CA CYS A 35 -4.60 1.90 7.40
C CYS A 35 -6.04 2.14 6.97
N LYS A 36 -6.53 3.36 7.21
CA LYS A 36 -7.83 3.81 6.73
C LYS A 36 -7.66 4.69 5.51
N LEU A 37 -8.66 4.65 4.64
CA LEU A 37 -8.75 5.60 3.55
C LEU A 37 -8.94 6.98 4.18
N GLU A 38 -7.93 7.83 4.05
CA GLU A 38 -7.88 9.13 4.69
C GLU A 38 -7.29 10.15 3.71
N THR A 39 -7.86 11.34 3.70
CA THR A 39 -7.35 12.49 2.94
C THR A 39 -7.13 13.63 3.91
N SER A 40 -5.91 14.15 3.96
CA SER A 40 -5.53 15.29 4.78
C SER A 40 -4.92 16.38 3.92
N LEU A 41 -5.31 17.63 4.15
CA LEU A 41 -4.79 18.79 3.43
C LEU A 41 -3.99 19.66 4.40
N ASP A 42 -2.72 19.88 4.08
CA ASP A 42 -1.89 20.90 4.73
C ASP A 42 -2.06 22.23 3.97
N PRO A 43 -2.77 23.22 4.55
CA PRO A 43 -3.04 24.50 3.89
C PRO A 43 -1.80 25.40 3.80
N ILE A 44 -0.79 25.20 4.63
CA ILE A 44 0.43 26.03 4.67
C ILE A 44 1.31 25.65 3.47
N ASN A 45 1.57 24.35 3.33
CA ASN A 45 2.41 23.82 2.25
C ASN A 45 1.60 23.48 0.99
N LYS A 46 0.26 23.59 1.05
CA LYS A 46 -0.68 23.17 0.00
C LYS A 46 -0.50 21.70 -0.39
N ASN A 47 -0.14 20.86 0.56
CA ASN A 47 0.11 19.45 0.34
C ASN A 47 -1.14 18.63 0.68
N LEU A 48 -1.69 17.95 -0.32
CA LEU A 48 -2.76 16.95 -0.17
C LEU A 48 -2.12 15.57 0.06
N THR A 49 -2.29 15.04 1.26
CA THR A 49 -1.91 13.68 1.62
C THR A 49 -3.10 12.74 1.49
N ILE A 50 -2.94 11.66 0.73
CA ILE A 50 -3.95 10.62 0.51
C ILE A 50 -3.36 9.30 1.01
N LYS A 51 -4.01 8.68 2.00
CA LYS A 51 -3.69 7.33 2.46
C LYS A 51 -4.70 6.36 1.88
N VAL A 52 -4.21 5.35 1.18
CA VAL A 52 -5.02 4.33 0.52
C VAL A 52 -4.68 2.96 1.10
N PRO A 53 -5.65 2.25 1.68
CA PRO A 53 -5.43 0.90 2.17
C PRO A 53 -5.46 -0.09 1.00
N ILE A 54 -4.39 -0.85 0.86
CA ILE A 54 -4.19 -1.82 -0.22
C ILE A 54 -3.81 -3.15 0.41
N THR A 55 -4.32 -4.24 -0.15
CA THR A 55 -3.85 -5.59 0.14
C THR A 55 -2.99 -6.03 -1.02
N ILE A 56 -1.72 -6.30 -0.76
CA ILE A 56 -0.82 -6.93 -1.73
C ILE A 56 -0.83 -8.44 -1.51
N GLY A 57 -0.98 -9.19 -2.59
CA GLY A 57 -0.72 -10.62 -2.63
C GLY A 57 0.63 -10.88 -3.29
N GLY A 58 1.36 -11.87 -2.79
CA GLY A 58 2.65 -12.23 -3.33
C GLY A 58 2.95 -13.72 -3.20
N GLU A 59 4.01 -14.11 -3.89
CA GLU A 59 4.64 -15.41 -3.77
C GLU A 59 6.06 -15.22 -3.27
N VAL A 60 6.48 -16.04 -2.31
CA VAL A 60 7.86 -16.05 -1.81
C VAL A 60 8.51 -17.34 -2.25
N THR A 61 9.64 -17.22 -2.95
CA THR A 61 10.46 -18.36 -3.37
C THR A 61 11.74 -18.38 -2.54
N PHE A 62 11.99 -19.48 -1.84
CA PHE A 62 13.22 -19.75 -1.11
C PHE A 62 14.11 -20.66 -1.95
N THR A 63 15.38 -20.32 -2.08
CA THR A 63 16.39 -21.13 -2.78
C THR A 63 17.36 -21.75 -1.80
N ASP A 64 18.11 -22.79 -2.21
CA ASP A 64 19.06 -23.52 -1.35
C ASP A 64 20.18 -22.62 -0.76
N ASN A 65 20.40 -21.43 -1.35
CA ASN A 65 21.36 -20.44 -0.86
C ASN A 65 20.76 -19.43 0.13
N LEU A 66 19.62 -19.73 0.76
CA LEU A 66 18.89 -18.84 1.69
C LEU A 66 18.45 -17.50 1.06
N GLN A 67 18.53 -17.36 -0.26
CA GLN A 67 18.01 -16.19 -0.96
C GLN A 67 16.50 -16.32 -1.08
N SER A 68 15.78 -15.30 -0.61
CA SER A 68 14.34 -15.16 -0.72
C SER A 68 13.98 -14.12 -1.80
N GLY A 69 13.18 -14.54 -2.77
CA GLY A 69 12.57 -13.65 -3.76
C GLY A 69 11.10 -13.47 -3.45
N CYS A 70 10.64 -12.23 -3.33
CA CYS A 70 9.22 -11.92 -3.20
C CYS A 70 8.73 -11.29 -4.50
N VAL A 71 7.69 -11.87 -5.09
CA VAL A 71 7.04 -11.35 -6.30
C VAL A 71 5.62 -10.96 -5.95
N THR A 72 5.25 -9.70 -6.20
CA THR A 72 3.86 -9.24 -6.04
C THR A 72 3.02 -9.81 -7.19
N THR A 73 2.04 -10.64 -6.85
CA THR A 73 1.15 -11.30 -7.80
C THR A 73 -0.25 -10.70 -7.80
N LEU A 74 -0.61 -9.90 -6.79
CA LEU A 74 -1.94 -9.32 -6.67
C LEU A 74 -1.89 -7.96 -5.97
N VAL A 75 -2.70 -7.02 -6.43
CA VAL A 75 -2.94 -5.73 -5.76
C VAL A 75 -4.44 -5.51 -5.69
N LYS A 76 -5.01 -5.39 -4.50
CA LYS A 76 -6.43 -5.14 -4.27
C LYS A 76 -6.62 -3.96 -3.33
N LEU A 77 -7.62 -3.13 -3.58
CA LEU A 77 -8.08 -2.16 -2.58
C LEU A 77 -8.69 -2.91 -1.41
N THR A 78 -8.26 -2.60 -0.19
CA THR A 78 -8.85 -3.19 1.01
C THR A 78 -10.23 -2.57 1.21
N GLU A 79 -11.30 -3.37 1.11
CA GLU A 79 -12.66 -2.87 1.27
C GLU A 79 -12.87 -2.32 2.69
N GLN A 80 -12.96 -1.00 2.79
CA GLN A 80 -13.43 -0.32 3.99
C GLN A 80 -14.95 -0.49 4.02
N SER A 81 -15.44 -1.46 4.80
CA SER A 81 -16.88 -1.64 5.04
C SER A 81 -17.48 -0.33 5.57
N LYS A 82 -18.12 0.44 4.68
CA LYS A 82 -18.93 1.61 5.02
C LYS A 82 -20.05 1.15 5.95
N LYS A 83 -19.87 1.26 7.26
CA LYS A 83 -21.00 1.35 8.20
C LYS A 83 -21.76 2.64 7.85
N ARG A 84 -22.69 2.56 6.89
CA ARG A 84 -23.78 3.53 6.76
C ARG A 84 -24.57 3.47 8.08
N LYS A 85 -24.28 4.38 9.01
CA LYS A 85 -25.20 4.68 10.11
C LYS A 85 -26.49 5.20 9.47
N LYS A 86 -27.55 4.41 9.62
CA LYS A 86 -28.93 4.79 9.28
C LYS A 86 -29.51 5.61 10.42
#